data_AF-A0A0X3PK14-F1
#
_entry.id   AF-A0A0X3PK14-F1
#
_cell.length_a   1.000
_cell.length_b   1.000
_cell.length_c   1.000
_cell.angle_alpha   90.00
_cell.angle_beta   90.00
_cell.angle_gamma   90.00
#
_symmetry.space_group_name_H-M   'P 1'
#
loop_
_entity.id
_entity.type
_entity.pdbx_description
1 polymer ?
#
loop_
_entity_poly.entity_id
_entity_poly.type
_entity_poly.pdbx_seq_one_letter_code
_entity_poly.pdbx_strand_id
1 'polypeptide(L)'
;RPCLITKISTGFAAQIKISSVTEHKVLVFDEYSTFFAPNCLFSDPSAGEVIPEVSLPLSRFMKGENEVHITFAACIDPSSYYLLLEDSVETICEWENTGLRYGDEQFCQLKFQYEYNLVWFRGNFRRKNEERNNYIFWTGLLRFTSISVDWMQTGNAPEDEICSIDPPENSGRLLSICDGIHAALMLILLLGLNC
;
A
#
# COMPACT_ATOMS: atom_id res chain seq x y z
N ARG A 1 9.15 21.01 22.58
CA ARG A 1 8.04 20.32 21.88
C ARG A 1 8.63 19.47 20.78
N PRO A 2 8.52 18.14 20.85
CA PRO A 2 9.15 17.23 19.91
C PRO A 2 8.35 16.96 18.65
N CYS A 3 7.19 17.60 18.48
CA CYS A 3 6.58 17.83 17.19
C CYS A 3 5.79 19.16 17.21
N LEU A 4 5.61 19.81 16.05
CA LEU A 4 4.73 20.96 15.82
C LEU A 4 4.00 20.77 14.49
N ILE A 5 2.68 20.63 14.55
CA ILE A 5 1.85 20.45 13.36
C ILE A 5 1.17 21.77 13.01
N THR A 6 1.31 22.22 11.76
CA THR A 6 0.76 23.47 11.23
C THR A 6 -0.19 23.19 10.08
N LYS A 7 -1.38 23.80 10.12
CA LYS A 7 -2.36 23.70 9.04
C LYS A 7 -1.97 24.64 7.90
N ILE A 8 -1.93 24.11 6.67
CA ILE A 8 -1.68 24.87 5.43
C ILE A 8 -2.91 24.73 4.52
N SER A 9 -2.98 25.53 3.46
CA SER A 9 -4.14 25.55 2.54
C SER A 9 -4.41 24.22 1.84
N THR A 10 -3.42 23.33 1.79
CA THR A 10 -3.47 22.05 1.07
C THR A 10 -3.34 20.82 1.98
N GLY A 11 -3.34 20.97 3.31
CA GLY A 11 -3.18 19.85 4.25
C GLY A 11 -2.50 20.24 5.56
N PHE A 12 -1.66 19.34 6.08
CA PHE A 12 -0.97 19.52 7.36
C PHE A 12 0.54 19.37 7.19
N ALA A 13 1.31 20.24 7.83
CA ALA A 13 2.75 20.13 7.96
C ALA A 13 3.09 19.65 9.37
N ALA A 14 3.82 18.55 9.54
CA ALA A 14 4.31 18.09 10.85
C ALA A 14 5.82 18.33 11.00
N GLN A 15 6.22 19.14 11.98
CA GLN A 15 7.61 19.30 12.45
C GLN A 15 7.84 18.29 13.57
N ILE A 16 9.02 17.69 13.69
CA ILE A 16 9.45 16.78 14.76
C ILE A 16 10.72 17.38 15.40
N LYS A 17 10.91 17.32 16.73
CA LYS A 17 12.07 17.86 17.47
C LYS A 17 12.53 16.88 18.56
N ILE A 18 13.52 16.08 18.25
CA ILE A 18 14.05 15.06 19.14
C ILE A 18 14.91 15.74 20.22
N SER A 19 14.69 15.49 21.51
CA SER A 19 15.51 16.05 22.59
C SER A 19 15.75 15.06 23.72
N SER A 20 17.03 14.87 24.06
CA SER A 20 17.65 13.94 25.03
C SER A 20 17.70 12.45 24.61
N VAL A 21 18.88 12.03 24.14
CA VAL A 21 19.23 10.64 23.78
C VAL A 21 20.56 10.31 24.45
N THR A 22 20.51 9.83 25.69
CA THR A 22 21.71 9.48 26.46
C THR A 22 22.04 7.98 26.42
N GLU A 23 21.13 7.14 25.96
CA GLU A 23 21.42 5.74 25.58
C GLU A 23 20.63 5.42 24.29
N HIS A 24 21.39 5.05 23.24
CA HIS A 24 21.01 4.65 21.86
C HIS A 24 19.57 4.90 21.40
N LYS A 25 19.36 5.74 20.36
CA LYS A 25 18.13 5.67 19.54
C LYS A 25 18.39 6.02 18.07
N VAL A 26 17.95 5.14 17.18
CA VAL A 26 17.91 5.33 15.72
C VAL A 26 16.52 5.89 15.35
N LEU A 27 16.50 6.88 14.46
CA LEU A 27 15.32 7.33 13.72
C LEU A 27 15.68 7.23 12.24
N VAL A 28 15.11 6.27 11.53
CA VAL A 28 15.27 6.14 10.08
C VAL A 28 13.87 6.16 9.46
N PHE A 29 13.66 7.15 8.61
CA PHE A 29 12.54 7.25 7.68
C PHE A 29 13.09 6.98 6.29
N ASP A 30 13.12 5.72 5.92
CA ASP A 30 13.15 5.29 4.53
C ASP A 30 12.19 4.09 4.43
N GLU A 31 11.42 4.02 3.36
CA GLU A 31 10.56 2.87 3.01
C GLU A 31 9.37 2.51 3.94
N TYR A 32 9.02 3.32 4.92
CA TYR A 32 7.76 3.18 5.68
C TYR A 32 6.68 4.12 5.13
N SER A 33 5.51 3.58 4.78
CA SER A 33 4.32 4.35 4.46
C SER A 33 3.43 4.51 5.69
N THR A 34 3.13 5.74 6.08
CA THR A 34 2.03 6.05 6.99
C THR A 34 0.98 6.84 6.24
N PHE A 35 -0.26 6.35 6.22
CA PHE A 35 -1.36 7.02 5.54
C PHE A 35 -2.21 7.74 6.58
N PHE A 36 -2.38 9.05 6.40
CA PHE A 36 -3.32 9.84 7.17
C PHE A 36 -4.73 9.67 6.59
N ALA A 37 -5.33 8.51 6.84
CA ALA A 37 -6.66 8.15 6.36
C ALA A 37 -7.61 7.92 7.57
N PRO A 38 -8.32 8.96 8.05
CA PRO A 38 -9.30 8.79 9.11
C PRO A 38 -10.37 7.77 8.70
N ASN A 39 -10.70 6.83 9.59
CA ASN A 39 -11.59 5.70 9.30
C ASN A 39 -11.17 4.87 8.08
N CYS A 40 -9.88 4.95 7.72
CA CYS A 40 -9.29 4.18 6.62
C CYS A 40 -9.96 4.50 5.28
N LEU A 41 -10.45 5.74 5.14
CA LEU A 41 -10.94 6.29 3.89
C LEU A 41 -9.76 6.85 3.11
N PHE A 42 -9.28 6.06 2.14
CA PHE A 42 -8.25 6.47 1.21
C PHE A 42 -8.87 7.25 0.05
N SER A 43 -8.11 8.20 -0.49
CA SER A 43 -8.45 8.83 -1.76
C SER A 43 -8.45 7.79 -2.87
N ASP A 44 -9.29 8.01 -3.88
CA ASP A 44 -9.30 7.13 -5.05
C ASP A 44 -7.93 7.18 -5.76
N PRO A 45 -7.24 6.04 -5.93
CA PRO A 45 -5.94 5.98 -6.58
C PRO A 45 -6.03 6.32 -8.08
N SER A 46 -5.02 7.03 -8.57
CA SER A 46 -4.81 7.27 -9.99
C SER A 46 -4.12 6.09 -10.67
N ALA A 47 -4.07 6.10 -12.01
CA ALA A 47 -3.26 5.14 -12.75
C ALA A 47 -1.79 5.17 -12.30
N GLY A 48 -1.22 4.00 -12.03
CA GLY A 48 0.12 3.84 -11.47
C GLY A 48 0.23 4.18 -9.99
N GLU A 49 -0.87 4.08 -9.23
CA GLU A 49 -0.86 4.20 -7.77
C GLU A 49 -1.32 2.91 -7.09
N VAL A 50 -0.72 2.66 -5.92
CA VAL A 50 -1.11 1.59 -5.00
C VAL A 50 -2.48 1.83 -4.39
N ILE A 51 -3.13 0.76 -3.95
CA ILE A 51 -4.41 0.79 -3.22
C ILE A 51 -4.17 0.33 -1.78
N PRO A 52 -3.87 1.23 -0.83
CA PRO A 52 -3.45 0.83 0.52
C PRO A 52 -4.55 0.10 1.29
N GLU A 53 -5.82 0.37 0.97
CA GLU A 53 -7.00 -0.23 1.61
C GLU A 53 -6.97 -1.77 1.54
N VAL A 54 -6.44 -2.34 0.45
CA VAL A 54 -6.38 -3.80 0.29
C VAL A 54 -5.28 -4.46 1.11
N SER A 55 -4.33 -3.66 1.59
CA SER A 55 -3.13 -4.10 2.31
C SER A 55 -3.32 -4.05 3.82
N LEU A 56 -4.44 -3.49 4.29
CA LEU A 56 -4.76 -3.38 5.70
C LEU A 56 -4.84 -4.76 6.40
N PRO A 57 -4.40 -4.85 7.67
CA PRO A 57 -3.65 -3.83 8.39
C PRO A 57 -2.20 -3.69 7.88
N LEU A 58 -1.67 -2.46 7.91
CA LEU A 58 -0.30 -2.16 7.43
C LEU A 58 0.77 -2.50 8.45
N SER A 59 0.40 -2.63 9.73
CA SER A 59 1.27 -3.17 10.78
C SER A 59 0.74 -4.50 11.26
N ARG A 60 1.61 -5.49 11.47
CA ARG A 60 1.22 -6.84 11.87
C ARG A 60 2.13 -7.35 12.97
N PHE A 61 1.55 -7.85 14.05
CA PHE A 61 2.26 -8.33 15.24
C PHE A 61 2.13 -9.85 15.33
N MET A 62 3.17 -10.55 14.89
CA MET A 62 3.12 -11.97 14.54
C MET A 62 3.93 -12.85 15.52
N LYS A 63 4.09 -12.43 16.78
CA LYS A 63 4.85 -13.22 17.77
C LYS A 63 4.24 -14.60 17.98
N GLY A 64 5.06 -15.62 17.75
CA GLY A 64 4.67 -17.03 17.86
C GLY A 64 4.27 -17.64 16.51
N GLU A 65 4.01 -16.81 15.51
CA GLU A 65 3.73 -17.24 14.14
C GLU A 65 5.03 -17.34 13.32
N ASN A 66 4.96 -18.15 12.26
CA ASN A 66 6.07 -18.38 11.34
C ASN A 66 5.77 -17.93 9.91
N GLU A 67 4.56 -17.45 9.65
CA GLU A 67 4.16 -16.98 8.33
C GLU A 67 3.16 -15.83 8.42
N VAL A 68 3.08 -15.03 7.36
CA VAL A 68 2.18 -13.88 7.26
C VAL A 68 1.68 -13.75 5.82
N HIS A 69 0.35 -13.66 5.66
CA HIS A 69 -0.28 -13.52 4.36
C HIS A 69 -0.49 -12.06 3.97
N ILE A 70 0.22 -11.56 2.98
CA ILE A 70 0.18 -10.15 2.56
C ILE A 70 -0.47 -10.02 1.18
N THR A 71 -1.33 -9.02 1.04
CA THR A 71 -1.96 -8.63 -0.23
C THR A 71 -1.58 -7.19 -0.57
N PHE A 72 -1.27 -6.96 -1.84
CA PHE A 72 -1.11 -5.63 -2.42
C PHE A 72 -2.00 -5.52 -3.67
N ALA A 73 -2.43 -4.31 -3.98
CA ALA A 73 -3.05 -4.00 -5.25
C ALA A 73 -2.65 -2.62 -5.74
N ALA A 74 -2.76 -2.42 -7.05
CA ALA A 74 -2.48 -1.15 -7.71
C ALA A 74 -3.38 -0.97 -8.94
N CYS A 75 -3.69 0.28 -9.24
CA CYS A 75 -4.14 0.66 -10.58
C CYS A 75 -2.91 0.77 -11.49
N ILE A 76 -2.93 0.15 -12.67
CA ILE A 76 -1.81 0.13 -13.62
C ILE A 76 -2.24 0.61 -15.00
N ASP A 77 -1.30 1.07 -15.81
CA ASP A 77 -1.51 1.12 -17.27
C ASP A 77 -0.97 -0.20 -17.86
N PRO A 78 -1.82 -1.08 -18.44
CA PRO A 78 -1.35 -2.35 -19.00
C PRO A 78 -0.30 -2.19 -20.11
N SER A 79 -0.28 -1.03 -20.78
CA SER A 79 0.71 -0.74 -21.82
C SER A 79 2.05 -0.27 -21.26
N SER A 80 2.08 0.20 -20.01
CA SER A 80 3.26 0.76 -19.37
C SER A 80 3.14 0.72 -17.84
N TYR A 81 3.61 -0.36 -17.22
CA TYR A 81 3.72 -0.46 -15.77
C TYR A 81 5.09 -1.00 -15.34
N TYR A 82 5.47 -0.62 -14.12
CA TYR A 82 6.61 -1.15 -13.40
C TYR A 82 6.19 -1.39 -11.95
N LEU A 83 6.32 -2.62 -11.47
CA LEU A 83 5.97 -3.03 -10.12
C LEU A 83 7.17 -3.70 -9.48
N LEU A 84 7.43 -3.38 -8.23
CA LEU A 84 8.56 -3.91 -7.49
C LEU A 84 8.11 -4.25 -6.08
N LEU A 85 8.39 -5.48 -5.65
CA LEU A 85 8.15 -5.97 -4.31
C LEU A 85 9.49 -6.25 -3.65
N GLU A 86 9.71 -5.61 -2.50
CA GLU A 86 10.96 -5.68 -1.74
C GLU A 86 10.70 -6.02 -0.28
N ASP A 87 11.70 -6.62 0.39
CA ASP A 87 11.78 -6.73 1.84
C ASP A 87 12.94 -5.84 2.31
N SER A 88 12.60 -4.61 2.66
CA SER A 88 13.53 -3.49 2.80
C SER A 88 14.47 -3.38 1.58
N VAL A 89 15.68 -3.93 1.63
CA VAL A 89 16.69 -3.80 0.56
C VAL A 89 16.76 -5.00 -0.40
N GLU A 90 16.05 -6.10 -0.11
CA GLU A 90 16.07 -7.30 -0.96
C GLU A 90 14.88 -7.27 -1.93
N THR A 91 15.16 -7.19 -3.24
CA THR A 91 14.14 -7.40 -4.28
C THR A 91 13.62 -8.84 -4.24
N ILE A 92 12.32 -9.00 -4.03
CA ILE A 92 11.62 -10.29 -4.01
C ILE A 92 11.05 -10.59 -5.39
N CYS A 93 10.34 -9.62 -5.97
CA CYS A 93 9.73 -9.73 -7.29
C CYS A 93 9.82 -8.38 -8.03
N GLU A 94 10.09 -8.44 -9.33
CA GLU A 94 10.07 -7.28 -10.23
C GLU A 94 9.24 -7.63 -11.45
N TRP A 95 8.27 -6.79 -11.79
CA TRP A 95 7.44 -6.94 -12.98
C TRP A 95 7.45 -5.68 -13.82
N GLU A 96 7.37 -5.88 -15.12
CA GLU A 96 7.11 -4.83 -16.11
C GLU A 96 5.99 -5.29 -17.05
N ASN A 97 5.58 -4.43 -17.98
CA ASN A 97 4.49 -4.70 -18.93
C ASN A 97 4.71 -5.93 -19.83
N THR A 98 5.93 -6.48 -19.89
CA THR A 98 6.24 -7.72 -20.61
C THR A 98 6.10 -8.99 -19.76
N GLY A 99 5.92 -8.85 -18.45
CA GLY A 99 5.75 -9.97 -17.51
C GLY A 99 6.66 -9.86 -16.27
N LEU A 100 6.95 -11.02 -15.68
CA LEU A 100 7.90 -11.15 -14.57
C LEU A 100 9.33 -10.94 -15.09
N ARG A 101 10.04 -9.97 -14.50
CA ARG A 101 11.44 -9.66 -14.83
C ARG A 101 12.41 -10.31 -13.84
N TYR A 102 12.04 -10.37 -12.56
CA TYR A 102 12.84 -10.99 -11.50
C TYR A 102 11.95 -11.62 -10.43
N GLY A 103 12.40 -12.74 -9.86
CA GLY A 103 11.74 -13.42 -8.75
C GLY A 103 11.36 -14.86 -9.08
N ASP A 104 10.81 -15.57 -8.10
CA ASP A 104 10.33 -16.94 -8.28
C ASP A 104 9.00 -16.95 -9.02
N GLU A 105 8.91 -17.66 -10.15
CA GLU A 105 7.70 -17.68 -10.97
C GLU A 105 6.48 -18.21 -10.22
N GLN A 106 6.62 -19.14 -9.26
CA GLN A 106 5.45 -19.68 -8.55
C GLN A 106 4.94 -18.70 -7.48
N PHE A 107 5.83 -17.94 -6.87
CA PHE A 107 5.52 -16.96 -5.84
C PHE A 107 5.11 -15.60 -6.41
N CYS A 108 5.81 -15.11 -7.43
CA CYS A 108 5.66 -13.78 -8.01
C CYS A 108 4.51 -13.72 -9.04
N GLN A 109 3.35 -14.25 -8.66
CA GLN A 109 2.15 -14.29 -9.50
C GLN A 109 1.30 -13.03 -9.30
N LEU A 110 1.01 -12.34 -10.40
CA LEU A 110 0.05 -11.23 -10.43
C LEU A 110 -1.29 -11.70 -10.97
N LYS A 111 -2.38 -11.29 -10.31
CA LYS A 111 -3.74 -11.49 -10.80
C LYS A 111 -4.25 -10.19 -11.41
N PHE A 112 -4.37 -10.17 -12.73
CA PHE A 112 -4.87 -9.02 -13.49
C PHE A 112 -6.39 -9.03 -13.60
N GLN A 113 -6.99 -7.84 -13.50
CA GLN A 113 -8.36 -7.56 -13.86
C GLN A 113 -8.34 -6.45 -14.92
N TYR A 114 -8.15 -6.84 -16.18
CA TYR A 114 -7.90 -5.92 -17.29
C TYR A 114 -9.03 -4.92 -17.54
N GLU A 115 -10.29 -5.31 -17.33
CA GLU A 115 -11.45 -4.42 -17.47
C GLU A 115 -11.36 -3.17 -16.58
N TYR A 116 -10.63 -3.28 -15.47
CA TYR A 116 -10.50 -2.23 -14.47
C TYR A 116 -9.06 -1.75 -14.31
N ASN A 117 -8.12 -2.13 -15.19
CA ASN A 117 -6.72 -1.73 -15.05
C ASN A 117 -6.14 -2.02 -13.63
N LEU A 118 -6.61 -3.09 -13.00
CA LEU A 118 -6.33 -3.42 -11.61
C LEU A 118 -5.47 -4.68 -11.55
N VAL A 119 -4.45 -4.65 -10.69
CA VAL A 119 -3.59 -5.80 -10.44
C VAL A 119 -3.51 -6.12 -8.96
N TRP A 120 -3.46 -7.41 -8.65
CA TRP A 120 -3.33 -7.92 -7.29
C TRP A 120 -2.10 -8.81 -7.17
N PHE A 121 -1.38 -8.64 -6.08
CA PHE A 121 -0.39 -9.60 -5.60
C PHE A 121 -0.86 -10.18 -4.26
N ARG A 122 -0.72 -11.49 -4.08
CA ARG A 122 -1.04 -12.20 -2.84
C ARG A 122 0.11 -13.15 -2.52
N GLY A 123 0.82 -12.90 -1.42
CA GLY A 123 1.98 -13.68 -1.01
C GLY A 123 1.83 -14.20 0.41
N ASN A 124 2.36 -15.40 0.67
CA ASN A 124 2.55 -15.90 2.03
C ASN A 124 4.04 -15.89 2.36
N PHE A 125 4.44 -15.04 3.29
CA PHE A 125 5.83 -14.80 3.64
C PHE A 125 6.19 -15.57 4.89
N ARG A 126 7.25 -16.38 4.81
CA ARG A 126 7.76 -17.10 5.96
C ARG A 126 8.71 -16.21 6.75
N ARG A 127 8.61 -16.29 8.07
CA ARG A 127 9.58 -15.70 8.99
C ARG A 127 10.96 -16.28 8.70
N LYS A 128 11.91 -15.40 8.39
CA LYS A 128 13.34 -15.72 8.28
C LYS A 128 14.00 -15.56 9.68
N ASN A 129 15.28 -15.20 9.74
CA ASN A 129 15.97 -14.90 11.00
C ASN A 129 15.77 -13.46 11.49
N GLU A 130 14.86 -12.71 10.87
CA GLU A 130 14.62 -11.31 11.18
C GLU A 130 13.64 -11.16 12.35
N GLU A 131 13.86 -10.11 13.15
CA GLU A 131 12.88 -9.69 14.17
C GLU A 131 11.72 -8.92 13.55
N ARG A 132 11.98 -8.21 12.45
CA ARG A 132 11.01 -7.39 11.73
C ARG A 132 11.29 -7.44 10.23
N ASN A 133 10.22 -7.41 9.44
CA ASN A 133 10.28 -7.28 7.98
C ASN A 133 9.42 -6.09 7.54
N ASN A 134 9.83 -5.45 6.44
CA ASN A 134 9.04 -4.38 5.81
C ASN A 134 8.88 -4.73 4.34
N TYR A 135 7.68 -5.18 4.00
CA TYR A 135 7.36 -5.53 2.63
C TYR A 135 6.85 -4.31 1.91
N ILE A 136 7.56 -3.87 0.87
CA ILE A 136 7.28 -2.62 0.17
C ILE A 136 6.85 -2.96 -1.25
N PHE A 137 5.68 -2.46 -1.64
CA PHE A 137 5.15 -2.62 -2.98
C PHE A 137 5.14 -1.28 -3.70
N TRP A 138 6.00 -1.15 -4.70
CA TRP A 138 6.21 0.05 -5.48
C TRP A 138 5.43 0.01 -6.80
N THR A 139 4.94 1.18 -7.18
CA THR A 139 4.29 1.48 -8.46
C THR A 139 5.05 2.63 -9.14
N GLY A 140 6.22 2.32 -9.70
CA GLY A 140 7.15 3.33 -10.21
C GLY A 140 7.86 4.14 -9.10
N LEU A 141 8.33 5.34 -9.44
CA LEU A 141 9.16 6.17 -8.55
C LEU A 141 8.34 6.83 -7.44
N LEU A 142 8.73 6.59 -6.18
CA LEU A 142 8.20 7.22 -4.96
C LEU A 142 6.72 6.93 -4.62
N ARG A 143 6.06 6.01 -5.33
CA ARG A 143 4.68 5.60 -5.05
C ARG A 143 4.68 4.18 -4.53
N PHE A 144 4.41 4.01 -3.25
CA PHE A 144 4.45 2.69 -2.61
C PHE A 144 3.49 2.58 -1.44
N THR A 145 3.18 1.33 -1.10
CA THR A 145 2.60 0.95 0.19
C THR A 145 3.56 -0.03 0.83
N SER A 146 3.81 0.13 2.13
CA SER A 146 4.61 -0.80 2.91
C SER A 146 3.74 -1.49 3.97
N ILE A 147 3.97 -2.78 4.19
CA ILE A 147 3.46 -3.51 5.35
C ILE A 147 4.63 -3.87 6.25
N SER A 148 4.56 -3.43 7.50
CA SER A 148 5.51 -3.78 8.56
C SER A 148 5.03 -4.99 9.34
N VAL A 149 5.91 -5.97 9.49
CA VAL A 149 5.66 -7.19 10.26
C VAL A 149 6.66 -7.26 11.40
N ASP A 150 6.19 -7.30 12.64
CA ASP A 150 7.00 -7.46 13.84
C ASP A 150 6.74 -8.86 14.44
N TRP A 151 7.75 -9.73 14.36
CA TRP A 151 7.67 -11.12 14.83
C TRP A 151 7.92 -11.27 16.34
N MET A 152 8.19 -10.17 17.04
CA MET A 152 8.57 -10.15 18.46
C MET A 152 7.45 -9.64 19.35
N GLN A 153 6.46 -8.96 18.78
CA GLN A 153 5.31 -8.39 19.46
C GLN A 153 4.02 -9.15 19.14
N THR A 154 3.13 -9.20 20.13
CA THR A 154 1.73 -9.64 19.99
C THR A 154 0.82 -8.42 20.02
N GLY A 155 -0.32 -8.48 19.36
CA GLY A 155 -1.35 -7.45 19.46
C GLY A 155 -2.10 -7.29 18.15
N ASN A 156 -3.05 -6.36 18.16
CA ASN A 156 -3.77 -5.95 16.96
C ASN A 156 -3.14 -4.67 16.42
N ALA A 157 -3.25 -4.47 15.11
CA ALA A 157 -2.87 -3.21 14.50
C ALA A 157 -3.84 -2.10 14.94
N PRO A 158 -3.41 -0.84 15.05
CA PRO A 158 -4.32 0.29 15.27
C PRO A 158 -5.48 0.34 14.25
N GLU A 159 -5.20 -0.10 13.02
CA GLU A 159 -6.17 -0.23 11.94
C GLU A 159 -7.29 -1.24 12.25
N ASP A 160 -7.04 -2.30 13.03
CA ASP A 160 -8.05 -3.32 13.30
C ASP A 160 -9.24 -2.78 14.11
N GLU A 161 -9.02 -1.75 14.93
CA GLU A 161 -10.08 -1.11 15.73
C GLU A 161 -10.84 -0.03 14.93
N ILE A 162 -10.17 0.64 13.99
CA ILE A 162 -10.67 1.84 13.31
C ILE A 162 -11.23 1.49 11.93
N CYS A 163 -10.58 0.58 11.21
CA CYS A 163 -10.97 0.09 9.91
C CYS A 163 -11.95 -1.08 10.09
N SER A 164 -13.24 -0.81 10.23
CA SER A 164 -14.26 -1.88 10.14
C SER A 164 -14.36 -2.33 8.68
N ILE A 165 -13.64 -3.39 8.30
CA ILE A 165 -13.57 -3.86 6.89
C ILE A 165 -14.66 -4.93 6.63
N ASP A 166 -15.59 -4.65 5.73
CA ASP A 166 -16.11 -5.68 4.83
C ASP A 166 -15.05 -5.86 3.72
N PRO A 167 -14.51 -7.08 3.48
CA PRO A 167 -13.43 -7.27 2.51
C PRO A 167 -13.89 -6.80 1.12
N PRO A 168 -13.08 -6.00 0.41
CA PRO A 168 -13.56 -5.27 -0.76
C PRO A 168 -13.65 -6.14 -2.01
N GLU A 169 -13.51 -7.46 -1.88
CA GLU A 169 -13.73 -8.42 -2.97
C GLU A 169 -15.18 -8.39 -3.52
N ASN A 170 -16.13 -7.78 -2.78
CA ASN A 170 -17.51 -7.52 -3.22
C ASN A 170 -17.92 -6.04 -3.21
N SER A 171 -16.99 -5.11 -2.96
CA SER A 171 -17.32 -3.68 -2.99
C SER A 171 -17.16 -3.18 -4.42
N GLY A 172 -18.27 -2.95 -5.13
CA GLY A 172 -18.27 -2.35 -6.48
C GLY A 172 -17.51 -1.02 -6.58
N ARG A 173 -17.12 -0.44 -5.45
CA ARG A 173 -16.22 0.71 -5.32
C ARG A 173 -14.81 0.46 -5.87
N LEU A 174 -14.14 -0.66 -5.57
CA LEU A 174 -12.76 -0.91 -6.04
C LEU A 174 -12.67 -1.08 -7.56
N LEU A 175 -13.67 -1.72 -8.16
CA LEU A 175 -13.73 -1.94 -9.60
C LEU A 175 -13.91 -0.62 -10.36
N SER A 176 -14.66 0.33 -9.81
CA SER A 176 -14.87 1.65 -10.43
C SER A 176 -13.68 2.61 -10.31
N ILE A 177 -12.75 2.37 -9.40
CA ILE A 177 -11.70 3.32 -9.02
C ILE A 177 -10.60 3.44 -10.08
N CYS A 178 -10.15 2.30 -10.62
CA CYS A 178 -9.06 2.26 -11.59
C CYS A 178 -9.55 2.42 -13.05
N ASP A 179 -10.87 2.51 -13.25
CA ASP A 179 -11.51 2.57 -14.56
C ASP A 179 -11.60 4.03 -15.06
N GLY A 180 -10.58 4.48 -15.80
CA GLY A 180 -10.51 5.83 -16.36
C GLY A 180 -11.63 6.16 -17.37
N ILE A 181 -12.42 5.19 -17.81
CA ILE A 181 -13.48 5.37 -18.82
C ILE A 181 -14.83 5.74 -18.19
N HIS A 182 -15.14 5.25 -16.98
CA HIS A 182 -16.41 5.59 -16.32
C HIS A 182 -16.45 7.00 -15.75
N ALA A 183 -15.32 7.53 -15.26
CA ALA A 183 -15.24 8.92 -14.77
C ALA A 183 -15.54 9.94 -15.88
N ALA A 184 -15.07 9.69 -17.11
CA ALA A 184 -15.33 10.55 -18.26
C ALA A 184 -16.78 10.45 -18.76
N LEU A 185 -17.38 9.24 -18.79
CA LEU A 185 -18.75 9.06 -19.25
C LEU A 185 -19.78 9.69 -18.30
N MET A 186 -19.56 9.59 -16.98
CA MET A 186 -20.40 10.26 -15.97
C MET A 186 -20.27 11.79 -16.04
N LEU A 187 -19.07 12.32 -16.31
CA LEU A 187 -18.88 13.77 -16.51
C LEU A 187 -19.57 14.25 -17.81
N ILE A 188 -19.53 13.46 -18.88
CA ILE A 188 -20.21 13.76 -20.15
C ILE A 188 -21.74 13.67 -20.01
N LEU A 189 -22.27 12.74 -19.20
CA LEU A 189 -23.70 12.65 -18.91
C LEU A 189 -24.19 13.77 -17.99
N LEU A 190 -23.35 14.26 -17.06
CA LEU A 190 -23.67 15.40 -16.19
C LEU A 190 -23.53 16.76 -16.89
N LEU A 191 -22.60 16.90 -17.85
CA LEU A 191 -22.40 18.12 -18.64
C LEU A 191 -23.26 18.14 -19.92
N GLY A 192 -23.79 16.99 -20.36
CA GLY A 192 -24.59 16.81 -21.57
C GLY A 192 -26.11 16.99 -21.40
N LEU A 193 -26.59 17.37 -20.20
CA LEU A 193 -28.01 17.66 -19.94
C LEU A 193 -28.38 19.16 -20.00
N ASN A 194 -27.49 20.01 -20.51
CA ASN A 194 -27.80 21.41 -20.84
C ASN A 194 -27.39 21.73 -22.28
N CYS A 195 -28.18 21.22 -23.23
CA CYS A 195 -28.52 21.85 -24.51
C CYS A 195 -29.77 21.17 -25.08
#